data_AF-A0A8B7PPI6-F1
#
_entry.id   AF-A0A8B7PPI6-F1
#
_cell.length_a   1.000
_cell.length_b   1.000
_cell.length_c   1.000
_cell.angle_alpha   90.00
_cell.angle_beta   90.00
_cell.angle_gamma   90.00
#
_symmetry.space_group_name_H-M   'P 1'
#
loop_
_entity.id
_entity.type
_entity.pdbx_description
1 polymer ?
#
loop_
_entity_poly.entity_id
_entity_poly.type
_entity_poly.pdbx_seq_one_letter_code
_entity_poly.pdbx_strand_id
1 'polypeptide(L)'
;MARGKAHPALLALCFCCVATAVTAAPMGGIPRADGSVLVGDILYSAAQWQSLLARNLNSKERLWPKNNGVVKIPYKISNPDLNVTLLKLGFSAWESETCVQFPKASGKDKEYLDISIGDGCYSLVGYIKNDVTTVSISGEACDLKGVTHELGHSMGLEHEQSRSDRDDHITVIWDNIMPGDEIQFVKENTINFGVPYDYSSLMQYQAGAGAKDGMRAMLTKDARFQEIIGNTEGISHMNLLLVNTMYNCIGDWLAACSKKSEPCKNFGYTKKDCSCACPLGTSGKNCENLDMSYNDALVKKIAPIYSI
;
A
#
# COMPACT_ATOMS: atom_id res chain seq x y z
N MET A 1 -16.64 -83.63 -29.33
CA MET A 1 -17.59 -82.51 -29.53
C MET A 1 -17.36 -81.49 -28.42
N ALA A 2 -16.52 -80.49 -28.69
CA ALA A 2 -16.19 -79.42 -27.74
C ALA A 2 -17.11 -78.22 -28.01
N ARG A 3 -17.77 -77.69 -26.97
CA ARG A 3 -18.52 -76.42 -27.02
C ARG A 3 -17.78 -75.41 -26.14
N GLY A 4 -17.21 -74.38 -26.79
CA GLY A 4 -16.59 -73.24 -26.14
C GLY A 4 -17.62 -72.34 -25.46
N LYS A 5 -17.30 -71.91 -24.24
CA LYS A 5 -18.06 -70.90 -23.48
C LYS A 5 -17.45 -69.52 -23.74
N ALA A 6 -18.31 -68.55 -24.05
CA ALA A 6 -17.95 -67.16 -24.28
C ALA A 6 -17.65 -66.43 -22.94
N HIS A 7 -16.57 -65.65 -22.91
CA HIS A 7 -16.27 -64.68 -21.85
C HIS A 7 -17.06 -63.39 -22.07
N PRO A 8 -17.68 -62.80 -21.03
CA PRO A 8 -18.13 -61.42 -21.08
C PRO A 8 -16.99 -60.49 -20.68
N ALA A 9 -16.75 -59.46 -21.50
CA ALA A 9 -15.78 -58.40 -21.25
C ALA A 9 -16.22 -57.55 -20.04
N LEU A 10 -15.32 -57.37 -19.07
CA LEU A 10 -15.46 -56.40 -18.00
C LEU A 10 -15.38 -54.98 -18.60
N LEU A 11 -16.48 -54.24 -18.56
CA LEU A 11 -16.47 -52.80 -18.76
C LEU A 11 -15.82 -52.15 -17.52
N ALA A 12 -14.59 -51.66 -17.66
CA ALA A 12 -13.99 -50.77 -16.67
C ALA A 12 -14.66 -49.40 -16.80
N LEU A 13 -15.52 -49.05 -15.83
CA LEU A 13 -15.97 -47.67 -15.65
C LEU A 13 -14.78 -46.85 -15.16
N CYS A 14 -14.15 -46.14 -16.10
CA CYS A 14 -13.22 -45.08 -15.79
C CYS A 14 -14.03 -43.94 -15.16
N PHE A 15 -14.02 -43.84 -13.83
CA PHE A 15 -14.42 -42.62 -13.13
C PHE A 15 -13.40 -41.55 -13.49
N CYS A 16 -13.62 -40.84 -14.60
CA CYS A 16 -13.05 -39.52 -14.78
C CYS A 16 -13.63 -38.65 -13.67
N CYS A 17 -12.89 -38.48 -12.57
CA CYS A 17 -13.02 -37.27 -11.77
C CYS A 17 -12.75 -36.12 -12.74
N VAL A 18 -13.82 -35.53 -13.25
CA VAL A 18 -13.79 -34.19 -13.81
C VAL A 18 -13.40 -33.33 -12.63
N ALA A 19 -12.11 -33.08 -12.47
CA ALA A 19 -11.65 -31.90 -11.79
C ALA A 19 -12.32 -30.77 -12.56
N THR A 20 -13.43 -30.25 -12.02
CA THR A 20 -13.93 -28.95 -12.43
C THR A 20 -12.78 -28.02 -12.13
N ALA A 21 -11.99 -27.73 -13.16
CA ALA A 21 -11.15 -26.56 -13.15
C ALA A 21 -12.13 -25.43 -12.85
N VAL A 22 -12.11 -24.95 -11.61
CA VAL A 22 -12.57 -23.60 -11.33
C VAL A 22 -11.74 -22.78 -12.28
N THR A 23 -12.35 -22.36 -13.39
CA THR A 23 -11.77 -21.36 -14.27
C THR A 23 -11.59 -20.17 -13.36
N ALA A 24 -10.41 -20.02 -12.78
CA ALA A 24 -10.04 -18.80 -12.11
C ALA A 24 -10.33 -17.72 -13.14
N ALA A 25 -11.23 -16.79 -12.82
CA ALA A 25 -11.36 -15.57 -13.59
C ALA A 25 -9.95 -15.06 -13.86
N PRO A 26 -9.63 -14.59 -15.08
CA PRO A 26 -8.31 -14.05 -15.34
C PRO A 26 -8.06 -13.01 -14.24
N MET A 27 -7.13 -13.29 -13.34
CA MET A 27 -6.75 -12.35 -12.29
C MET A 27 -6.34 -11.10 -13.04
N GLY A 28 -7.18 -10.06 -12.95
CA GLY A 28 -7.12 -8.96 -13.89
C GLY A 28 -5.87 -8.09 -13.72
N GLY A 29 -5.93 -6.92 -14.33
CA GLY A 29 -4.77 -6.06 -14.51
C GLY A 29 -4.40 -5.90 -15.99
N ILE A 30 -3.67 -4.83 -16.29
CA ILE A 30 -3.33 -4.40 -17.64
C ILE A 30 -1.86 -4.76 -17.90
N PRO A 31 -1.56 -5.82 -18.67
CA PRO A 31 -0.19 -6.21 -18.96
C PRO A 31 0.48 -5.19 -19.89
N ARG A 32 1.77 -4.97 -19.67
CA ARG A 32 2.64 -4.12 -20.48
C ARG A 32 3.62 -4.96 -21.30
N ALA A 33 4.21 -4.34 -22.32
CA ALA A 33 5.12 -5.02 -23.26
C ALA A 33 6.41 -5.52 -22.59
N ASP A 34 6.83 -4.89 -21.49
CA ASP A 34 7.99 -5.29 -20.68
C ASP A 34 7.67 -6.39 -19.65
N GLY A 35 6.43 -6.89 -19.62
CA GLY A 35 5.96 -7.92 -18.69
C GLY A 35 5.51 -7.39 -17.32
N SER A 36 5.55 -6.08 -17.08
CA SER A 36 4.89 -5.47 -15.93
C SER A 36 3.37 -5.53 -16.06
N VAL A 37 2.65 -5.43 -14.94
CA VAL A 37 1.18 -5.52 -14.88
C VAL A 37 0.65 -4.39 -14.01
N LEU A 38 -0.18 -3.51 -14.57
CA LEU A 38 -0.87 -2.46 -13.82
C LEU A 38 -2.14 -3.01 -13.19
N VAL A 39 -2.29 -2.87 -11.87
CA VAL A 39 -3.43 -3.30 -11.08
C VAL A 39 -3.91 -2.13 -10.24
N GLY A 40 -5.04 -1.52 -10.63
CA GLY A 40 -5.44 -0.23 -10.09
C GLY A 40 -4.37 0.83 -10.42
N ASP A 41 -3.75 1.35 -9.38
CA ASP A 41 -2.64 2.33 -9.36
C ASP A 41 -1.28 1.70 -8.98
N ILE A 42 -1.17 0.38 -8.86
CA ILE A 42 0.11 -0.30 -8.66
C ILE A 42 0.60 -0.94 -9.95
N LEU A 43 1.78 -0.53 -10.41
CA LEU A 43 2.50 -1.20 -11.48
C LEU A 43 3.42 -2.28 -10.90
N TYR A 44 2.99 -3.53 -10.94
CA TYR A 44 3.86 -4.63 -10.51
C TYR A 44 4.89 -4.95 -11.60
N SER A 45 6.18 -4.97 -11.26
CA SER A 45 7.20 -5.56 -12.13
C SER A 45 6.89 -7.04 -12.38
N ALA A 46 7.45 -7.63 -13.44
CA ALA A 46 7.23 -9.05 -13.74
C ALA A 46 7.53 -9.96 -12.53
N ALA A 47 8.60 -9.68 -11.78
CA ALA A 47 8.96 -10.44 -10.58
C ALA A 47 7.99 -10.21 -9.41
N GLN A 48 7.53 -8.97 -9.21
CA GLN A 48 6.55 -8.67 -8.17
C GLN A 48 5.21 -9.32 -8.49
N TRP A 49 4.77 -9.29 -9.75
CA TRP A 49 3.56 -9.95 -10.20
C TRP A 49 3.59 -11.46 -9.92
N GLN A 50 4.68 -12.14 -10.26
CA GLN A 50 4.83 -13.56 -9.92
C GLN A 50 4.80 -13.81 -8.41
N SER A 51 5.40 -12.92 -7.61
CA SER A 51 5.41 -13.03 -6.15
C SER A 51 4.01 -12.82 -5.55
N LEU A 52 3.21 -11.91 -6.13
CA LEU A 52 1.81 -11.67 -5.75
C LEU A 52 0.98 -12.93 -5.97
N LEU A 53 1.07 -13.50 -7.18
CA LEU A 53 0.36 -14.72 -7.56
C LEU A 53 0.75 -15.92 -6.68
N ALA A 54 2.02 -16.00 -6.28
CA ALA A 54 2.53 -17.02 -5.36
C ALA A 54 2.21 -16.74 -3.88
N ARG A 55 1.56 -15.61 -3.56
CA ARG A 55 1.31 -15.13 -2.18
C ARG A 55 2.58 -15.03 -1.33
N ASN A 56 3.69 -14.68 -1.97
CA ASN A 56 5.02 -14.59 -1.37
C ASN A 56 5.67 -13.21 -1.59
N LEU A 57 4.86 -12.15 -1.60
CA LEU A 57 5.37 -10.78 -1.61
C LEU A 57 5.95 -10.44 -0.24
N ASN A 58 7.28 -10.34 -0.15
CA ASN A 58 7.97 -9.88 1.05
C ASN A 58 8.10 -8.35 1.00
N SER A 59 7.46 -7.62 1.92
CA SER A 59 7.55 -6.16 1.99
C SER A 59 8.95 -5.65 2.35
N LYS A 60 9.79 -6.44 3.05
CA LYS A 60 11.14 -6.01 3.47
C LYS A 60 12.17 -5.95 2.34
N GLU A 61 12.01 -6.76 1.30
CA GLU A 61 12.99 -6.83 0.20
C GLU A 61 12.88 -5.63 -0.77
N ARG A 62 11.90 -4.75 -0.53
CA ARG A 62 11.52 -3.65 -1.41
C ARG A 62 11.80 -2.28 -0.82
N LEU A 63 12.51 -2.20 0.30
CA LEU A 63 12.88 -0.92 0.91
C LEU A 63 14.11 -0.34 0.22
N TRP A 64 14.09 0.97 0.00
CA TRP A 64 15.26 1.69 -0.49
C TRP A 64 16.45 1.57 0.48
N PRO A 65 17.68 1.42 -0.04
CA PRO A 65 18.84 1.28 0.81
C PRO A 65 19.06 2.55 1.64
N LYS A 66 19.28 2.34 2.94
CA LYS A 66 19.56 3.40 3.89
C LYS A 66 21.07 3.56 4.10
N ASN A 67 21.55 4.80 4.03
CA ASN A 67 22.97 5.13 4.22
C ASN A 67 23.11 6.31 5.18
N ASN A 68 23.91 6.17 6.23
CA ASN A 68 24.18 7.22 7.22
C ASN A 68 22.92 7.90 7.79
N GLY A 69 21.92 7.09 8.10
CA GLY A 69 20.68 7.55 8.70
C GLY A 69 19.66 8.19 7.74
N VAL A 70 19.97 8.23 6.45
CA VAL A 70 19.11 8.84 5.41
C VAL A 70 18.78 7.81 4.34
N VAL A 71 17.54 7.83 3.89
CA VAL A 71 17.08 7.05 2.74
C VAL A 71 17.01 7.98 1.55
N LYS A 72 17.92 7.82 0.60
CA LYS A 72 17.92 8.63 -0.61
C LYS A 72 17.22 7.85 -1.71
N ILE A 73 16.19 8.45 -2.28
CA ILE A 73 15.41 7.93 -3.39
C ILE A 73 15.63 8.90 -4.57
N PRO A 74 16.68 8.71 -5.39
CA PRO A 74 16.99 9.63 -6.47
C PRO A 74 15.84 9.66 -7.49
N TYR A 75 15.57 10.80 -8.12
CA TYR A 75 14.54 10.90 -9.17
C TYR A 75 15.07 11.53 -10.46
N LYS A 76 14.48 11.12 -11.58
CA LYS A 76 14.66 11.75 -12.90
C LYS A 76 13.29 12.07 -13.48
N ILE A 77 13.15 13.26 -14.05
CA ILE A 77 11.94 13.64 -14.80
C ILE A 77 12.21 13.34 -16.27
N SER A 78 11.44 12.43 -16.84
CA SER A 78 11.59 12.00 -18.23
C SER A 78 10.68 12.75 -19.20
N ASN A 79 9.60 13.37 -18.70
CA ASN A 79 8.69 14.17 -19.51
C ASN A 79 8.73 15.66 -19.10
N PRO A 80 9.04 16.61 -20.03
CA PRO A 80 9.10 18.03 -19.72
C PRO A 80 7.75 18.67 -19.35
N ASP A 81 6.62 18.06 -19.74
CA ASP A 81 5.27 18.58 -19.49
C ASP A 81 4.76 18.25 -18.08
N LEU A 82 5.55 17.52 -17.28
CA LEU A 82 5.22 17.16 -15.91
C LEU A 82 4.96 18.41 -15.06
N ASN A 83 3.93 18.38 -14.22
CA ASN A 83 3.74 19.38 -13.17
C ASN A 83 4.79 19.23 -12.05
N VAL A 84 5.98 19.81 -12.27
CA VAL A 84 7.12 19.72 -11.35
C VAL A 84 6.82 20.35 -9.99
N THR A 85 5.94 21.36 -9.94
CA THR A 85 5.54 21.99 -8.67
C THR A 85 4.77 20.99 -7.81
N LEU A 86 3.82 20.28 -8.40
CA LEU A 86 3.03 19.26 -7.71
C LEU A 86 3.91 18.12 -7.17
N LEU A 87 4.82 17.60 -8.01
CA LEU A 87 5.80 16.59 -7.60
C LEU A 87 6.61 17.06 -6.37
N LYS A 88 7.12 18.30 -6.39
CA LYS A 88 7.90 18.85 -5.28
C LYS A 88 7.10 19.05 -4.01
N LEU A 89 5.80 19.36 -4.10
CA LEU A 89 4.93 19.40 -2.93
C LEU A 89 4.76 18.01 -2.31
N GLY A 90 4.57 16.98 -3.14
CA GLY A 90 4.54 15.58 -2.70
C GLY A 90 5.85 15.16 -2.02
N PHE A 91 7.01 15.49 -2.61
CA PHE A 91 8.30 15.27 -1.96
C PHE A 91 8.38 15.97 -0.60
N SER A 92 8.01 17.25 -0.54
CA SER A 92 8.06 18.03 0.69
C SER A 92 7.15 17.48 1.79
N ALA A 93 6.03 16.82 1.45
CA ALA A 93 5.13 16.22 2.43
C ALA A 93 5.78 15.02 3.15
N TRP A 94 6.58 14.23 2.44
CA TRP A 94 7.32 13.10 3.01
C TRP A 94 8.65 13.51 3.65
N GLU A 95 9.40 14.42 3.04
CA GLU A 95 10.73 14.85 3.52
C GLU A 95 10.69 15.63 4.85
N SER A 96 9.57 16.30 5.15
CA SER A 96 9.41 17.10 6.37
C SER A 96 9.19 16.24 7.61
N GLU A 97 8.60 15.04 7.45
CA GLU A 97 8.15 14.18 8.55
C GLU A 97 8.90 12.84 8.63
N THR A 98 9.81 12.56 7.68
CA THR A 98 10.55 11.30 7.61
C THR A 98 12.06 11.49 7.41
N CYS A 99 12.82 10.39 7.38
CA CYS A 99 14.23 10.38 6.98
C CYS A 99 14.45 10.09 5.47
N VAL A 100 13.37 10.06 4.68
CA VAL A 100 13.41 9.90 3.23
C VAL A 100 13.75 11.24 2.57
N GLN A 101 14.53 11.20 1.50
CA GLN A 101 14.89 12.34 0.67
C GLN A 101 14.81 11.97 -0.80
N PHE A 102 14.35 12.92 -1.63
CA PHE A 102 14.21 12.76 -3.07
C PHE A 102 15.21 13.67 -3.82
N PRO A 103 16.52 13.33 -3.84
CA PRO A 103 17.49 14.09 -4.61
C PRO A 103 17.32 13.87 -6.11
N LYS A 104 17.76 14.83 -6.94
CA LYS A 104 17.89 14.57 -8.38
C LYS A 104 18.92 13.46 -8.62
N ALA A 105 18.58 12.52 -9.49
CA ALA A 105 19.50 11.47 -9.94
C ALA A 105 20.67 12.09 -10.72
N SER A 106 21.86 11.56 -10.45
CA SER A 106 23.08 11.79 -11.21
C SER A 106 23.21 10.75 -12.33
N GLY A 107 24.08 10.99 -13.31
CA GLY A 107 24.35 10.01 -14.37
C GLY A 107 24.99 8.69 -13.91
N LYS A 108 25.28 8.53 -12.62
CA LYS A 108 25.82 7.29 -12.03
C LYS A 108 24.76 6.47 -11.30
N ASP A 109 23.61 7.05 -10.99
CA ASP A 109 22.54 6.37 -10.28
C ASP A 109 21.87 5.39 -11.24
N LYS A 110 21.88 4.11 -10.88
CA LYS A 110 21.24 3.04 -11.65
C LYS A 110 19.80 2.83 -11.17
N GLU A 111 19.59 2.98 -9.88
CA GLU A 111 18.29 2.87 -9.23
C GLU A 111 17.77 4.27 -8.87
N TYR A 112 16.66 4.66 -9.48
CA TYR A 112 16.02 5.95 -9.29
C TYR A 112 14.53 5.87 -9.64
N LEU A 113 13.77 6.88 -9.22
CA LEU A 113 12.39 7.07 -9.66
C LEU A 113 12.36 7.69 -11.06
N ASP A 114 11.81 6.96 -12.02
CA ASP A 114 11.53 7.50 -13.34
C ASP A 114 10.16 8.19 -13.32
N ILE A 115 10.17 9.51 -13.14
CA ILE A 115 8.95 10.31 -13.09
C ILE A 115 8.52 10.63 -14.53
N SER A 116 7.37 10.09 -14.92
CA SER A 116 6.86 10.13 -16.29
C SER A 116 5.38 10.49 -16.36
N ILE A 117 4.85 10.58 -17.58
CA ILE A 117 3.42 10.76 -17.86
C ILE A 117 2.97 9.52 -18.62
N GLY A 118 2.26 8.63 -17.94
CA GLY A 118 1.61 7.45 -18.50
C GLY A 118 0.10 7.65 -18.66
N ASP A 119 -0.62 6.53 -18.60
CA ASP A 119 -2.08 6.41 -18.75
C ASP A 119 -2.85 6.49 -17.42
N GLY A 120 -2.27 7.08 -16.38
CA GLY A 120 -2.92 7.32 -15.09
C GLY A 120 -1.95 7.77 -13.99
N CYS A 121 -2.46 7.85 -12.75
CA CYS A 121 -1.64 7.91 -11.55
C CYS A 121 -1.31 6.50 -11.13
N TYR A 122 -0.02 6.16 -11.06
CA TYR A 122 0.42 4.87 -10.56
C TYR A 122 1.92 4.86 -10.24
N SER A 123 2.34 3.88 -9.45
CA SER A 123 3.74 3.63 -9.16
C SER A 123 4.05 2.15 -8.99
N LEU A 124 5.32 1.79 -9.23
CA LEU A 124 5.85 0.53 -8.72
C LEU A 124 6.05 0.60 -7.20
N VAL A 125 5.93 -0.56 -6.54
CA VAL A 125 6.08 -0.63 -5.08
C VAL A 125 7.54 -0.81 -4.69
N GLY A 126 8.15 0.23 -4.14
CA GLY A 126 9.46 0.18 -3.51
C GLY A 126 10.67 0.15 -4.46
N TYR A 127 11.81 -0.21 -3.88
CA TYR A 127 13.11 -0.33 -4.52
C TYR A 127 13.23 -1.60 -5.37
N ILE A 128 13.82 -1.43 -6.56
CA ILE A 128 14.19 -2.54 -7.45
C ILE A 128 15.69 -2.46 -7.71
N LYS A 129 16.40 -3.52 -7.36
CA LYS A 129 17.86 -3.56 -7.47
C LYS A 129 18.30 -3.56 -8.93
N ASN A 130 19.24 -2.66 -9.27
CA ASN A 130 19.74 -2.41 -10.62
C ASN A 130 18.64 -2.05 -11.65
N ASP A 131 17.52 -1.49 -11.21
CA ASP A 131 16.42 -1.09 -12.10
C ASP A 131 15.78 0.23 -11.63
N VAL A 132 14.90 0.78 -12.46
CA VAL A 132 14.17 2.02 -12.17
C VAL A 132 12.78 1.71 -11.59
N THR A 133 12.30 2.61 -10.73
CA THR A 133 10.94 2.56 -10.19
C THR A 133 10.12 3.66 -10.88
N THR A 134 9.29 3.31 -11.85
CA THR A 134 8.42 4.25 -12.54
C THR A 134 7.35 4.83 -11.60
N VAL A 135 7.16 6.14 -11.70
CA VAL A 135 6.04 6.87 -11.11
C VAL A 135 5.38 7.66 -12.24
N SER A 136 4.14 7.30 -12.58
CA SER A 136 3.35 8.04 -13.57
C SER A 136 2.52 9.10 -12.86
N ILE A 137 2.65 10.35 -13.29
CA ILE A 137 1.87 11.47 -12.79
C ILE A 137 1.06 12.04 -13.96
N SER A 138 -0.12 11.47 -14.18
CA SER A 138 -1.01 11.79 -15.30
C SER A 138 -2.48 11.68 -14.90
N GLY A 139 -3.32 12.57 -15.44
CA GLY A 139 -4.77 12.55 -15.24
C GLY A 139 -5.24 13.20 -13.94
N GLU A 140 -6.56 13.25 -13.75
CA GLU A 140 -7.22 13.97 -12.65
C GLU A 140 -6.96 13.33 -11.28
N ALA A 141 -6.68 12.02 -11.24
CA ALA A 141 -6.34 11.31 -10.01
C ALA A 141 -4.99 11.76 -9.42
N CYS A 142 -4.10 12.35 -10.22
CA CYS A 142 -2.83 12.90 -9.77
C CYS A 142 -2.93 14.35 -9.30
N ASP A 143 -3.80 14.60 -8.33
CA ASP A 143 -3.71 15.82 -7.52
C ASP A 143 -2.59 15.70 -6.46
N LEU A 144 -2.56 16.60 -5.47
CA LEU A 144 -1.53 16.53 -4.44
C LEU A 144 -1.62 15.25 -3.60
N LYS A 145 -2.83 14.79 -3.30
CA LYS A 145 -3.05 13.54 -2.55
C LYS A 145 -2.59 12.36 -3.39
N GLY A 146 -3.00 12.28 -4.65
CA GLY A 146 -2.60 11.23 -5.59
C GLY A 146 -1.07 11.16 -5.73
N VAL A 147 -0.41 12.28 -6.03
CA VAL A 147 1.06 12.30 -6.12
C VAL A 147 1.73 11.86 -4.81
N THR A 148 1.21 12.27 -3.67
CA THR A 148 1.75 11.86 -2.36
C THR A 148 1.54 10.36 -2.11
N HIS A 149 0.41 9.81 -2.56
CA HIS A 149 0.09 8.38 -2.52
C HIS A 149 1.04 7.57 -3.39
N GLU A 150 1.27 7.98 -4.63
CA GLU A 150 2.21 7.30 -5.54
C GLU A 150 3.65 7.33 -5.02
N LEU A 151 4.05 8.43 -4.38
CA LEU A 151 5.33 8.48 -3.67
C LEU A 151 5.35 7.49 -2.50
N GLY A 152 4.22 7.30 -1.81
CA GLY A 152 3.99 6.24 -0.82
C GLY A 152 4.32 4.85 -1.37
N HIS A 153 3.74 4.49 -2.51
CA HIS A 153 4.05 3.24 -3.22
C HIS A 153 5.53 3.14 -3.57
N SER A 154 6.13 4.20 -4.13
CA SER A 154 7.55 4.20 -4.48
C SER A 154 8.48 3.94 -3.28
N MET A 155 8.04 4.25 -2.05
CA MET A 155 8.77 3.96 -0.81
C MET A 155 8.50 2.56 -0.24
N GLY A 156 7.60 1.79 -0.84
CA GLY A 156 7.26 0.42 -0.44
C GLY A 156 5.96 0.30 0.36
N LEU A 157 5.11 1.34 0.41
CA LEU A 157 3.76 1.20 0.96
C LEU A 157 2.86 0.47 -0.03
N GLU A 158 2.04 -0.40 0.51
CA GLU A 158 0.94 -1.06 -0.20
C GLU A 158 -0.37 -0.44 0.26
N HIS A 159 -1.47 -0.85 -0.36
CA HIS A 159 -2.78 -0.41 0.06
C HIS A 159 -3.16 -0.88 1.47
N GLU A 160 -3.84 -0.03 2.24
CA GLU A 160 -4.27 -0.38 3.59
C GLU A 160 -5.29 -1.55 3.56
N GLN A 161 -6.19 -1.58 2.57
CA GLN A 161 -7.17 -2.67 2.42
C GLN A 161 -6.57 -4.01 1.97
N SER A 162 -5.31 -4.04 1.52
CA SER A 162 -4.61 -5.27 1.14
C SER A 162 -3.87 -5.90 2.33
N ARG A 163 -3.82 -5.26 3.50
CA ARG A 163 -3.14 -5.80 4.67
C ARG A 163 -3.60 -7.20 5.07
N SER A 164 -2.67 -7.97 5.63
CA SER A 164 -2.93 -9.34 6.12
C SER A 164 -4.04 -9.42 7.19
N ASP A 165 -4.15 -8.38 8.02
CA ASP A 165 -5.10 -8.20 9.12
C ASP A 165 -6.39 -7.44 8.73
N ARG A 166 -6.57 -7.06 7.46
CA ARG A 166 -7.67 -6.19 7.03
C ARG A 166 -9.08 -6.72 7.34
N ASP A 167 -9.28 -8.04 7.42
CA ASP A 167 -10.61 -8.65 7.67
C ASP A 167 -11.16 -8.34 9.07
N ASP A 168 -10.29 -7.92 10.01
CA ASP A 168 -10.68 -7.44 11.33
C ASP A 168 -11.25 -6.01 11.29
N HIS A 169 -11.03 -5.29 10.18
CA HIS A 169 -11.32 -3.86 10.05
C HIS A 169 -12.34 -3.54 8.96
N ILE A 170 -12.34 -4.31 7.88
CA ILE A 170 -13.27 -4.17 6.75
C ILE A 170 -13.80 -5.53 6.30
N THR A 171 -14.86 -5.50 5.50
CA THR A 171 -15.42 -6.65 4.78
C THR A 171 -15.43 -6.32 3.31
N VAL A 172 -14.79 -7.14 2.49
CA VAL A 172 -14.88 -7.02 1.02
C VAL A 172 -16.14 -7.73 0.54
N ILE A 173 -16.98 -7.03 -0.22
CA ILE A 173 -18.17 -7.57 -0.88
C ILE A 173 -17.79 -7.97 -2.30
N TRP A 174 -17.27 -9.19 -2.45
CA TRP A 174 -16.76 -9.69 -3.73
C TRP A 174 -17.78 -9.61 -4.87
N ASP A 175 -19.05 -9.89 -4.60
CA ASP A 175 -20.12 -9.83 -5.61
C ASP A 175 -20.37 -8.42 -6.17
N ASN A 176 -19.94 -7.38 -5.45
CA ASN A 176 -20.08 -5.99 -5.89
C ASN A 176 -18.90 -5.50 -6.73
N ILE A 177 -17.78 -6.24 -6.74
CA ILE A 177 -16.58 -5.86 -7.50
C ILE A 177 -16.83 -6.06 -9.01
N MET A 178 -16.29 -5.17 -9.83
CA MET A 178 -16.33 -5.32 -11.28
C MET A 178 -15.52 -6.55 -11.71
N PRO A 179 -16.02 -7.39 -12.64
CA PRO A 179 -15.26 -8.53 -13.13
C PRO A 179 -13.88 -8.10 -13.68
N GLY A 180 -12.81 -8.66 -13.15
CA GLY A 180 -11.42 -8.31 -13.46
C GLY A 180 -10.73 -7.47 -12.38
N ASP A 181 -11.47 -6.79 -11.51
CA ASP A 181 -10.88 -5.93 -10.46
C ASP A 181 -10.67 -6.66 -9.12
N GLU A 182 -11.07 -7.94 -9.02
CA GLU A 182 -10.98 -8.71 -7.77
C GLU A 182 -9.56 -8.80 -7.23
N ILE A 183 -8.56 -8.81 -8.13
CA ILE A 183 -7.15 -8.88 -7.75
C ILE A 183 -6.71 -7.68 -6.89
N GLN A 184 -7.35 -6.52 -7.05
CA GLN A 184 -7.06 -5.29 -6.27
C GLN A 184 -7.43 -5.44 -4.78
N PHE A 185 -8.26 -6.43 -4.43
CA PHE A 185 -8.77 -6.66 -3.08
C PHE A 185 -8.19 -7.90 -2.40
N VAL A 186 -7.26 -8.58 -3.07
CA VAL A 186 -6.57 -9.74 -2.52
C VAL A 186 -5.64 -9.27 -1.39
N LYS A 187 -5.63 -10.02 -0.28
CA LYS A 187 -4.72 -9.74 0.83
C LYS A 187 -3.29 -10.09 0.48
N GLU A 188 -2.39 -9.23 0.89
CA GLU A 188 -0.96 -9.42 0.88
C GLU A 188 -0.46 -9.97 2.22
N ASN A 189 0.71 -10.60 2.18
CA ASN A 189 1.40 -11.05 3.38
C ASN A 189 2.23 -9.89 3.97
N THR A 190 1.55 -8.90 4.51
CA THR A 190 2.19 -7.66 4.98
C THR A 190 2.88 -7.81 6.34
N ILE A 191 4.02 -7.13 6.50
CA ILE A 191 4.63 -6.87 7.81
C ILE A 191 4.22 -5.46 8.23
N ASN A 192 3.34 -5.35 9.21
CA ASN A 192 2.75 -4.08 9.63
C ASN A 192 3.58 -3.33 10.71
N PHE A 193 4.72 -3.90 11.12
CA PHE A 193 5.64 -3.32 12.12
C PHE A 193 4.99 -2.89 13.45
N GLY A 194 3.88 -3.53 13.83
CA GLY A 194 3.12 -3.17 15.04
C GLY A 194 2.29 -1.90 14.90
N VAL A 195 2.22 -1.30 13.71
CA VAL A 195 1.35 -0.17 13.40
C VAL A 195 -0.08 -0.68 13.17
N PRO A 196 -1.09 -0.13 13.89
CA PRO A 196 -2.47 -0.56 13.74
C PRO A 196 -3.00 -0.24 12.33
N TYR A 197 -4.08 -0.92 11.94
CA TYR A 197 -4.82 -0.57 10.73
C TYR A 197 -5.38 0.85 10.84
N ASP A 198 -5.26 1.64 9.78
CA ASP A 198 -5.70 3.02 9.77
C ASP A 198 -6.75 3.32 8.69
N TYR A 199 -8.00 3.51 9.10
CA TYR A 199 -9.09 3.90 8.20
C TYR A 199 -8.85 5.24 7.49
N SER A 200 -8.00 6.11 8.03
CA SER A 200 -7.60 7.38 7.42
C SER A 200 -6.30 7.34 6.64
N SER A 201 -5.72 6.15 6.47
CA SER A 201 -4.49 5.95 5.71
C SER A 201 -4.60 6.58 4.33
N LEU A 202 -3.55 7.30 3.92
CA LEU A 202 -3.38 7.79 2.55
C LEU A 202 -3.49 6.64 1.53
N MET A 203 -3.15 5.42 1.94
CA MET A 203 -3.15 4.21 1.12
C MET A 203 -4.48 3.44 1.18
N GLN A 204 -5.52 3.98 1.82
CA GLN A 204 -6.83 3.32 1.94
C GLN A 204 -7.71 3.65 0.73
N TYR A 205 -8.19 2.64 0.02
CA TYR A 205 -9.21 2.83 -1.02
C TYR A 205 -10.54 3.35 -0.46
N GLN A 206 -11.24 4.12 -1.30
CA GLN A 206 -12.63 4.49 -1.08
C GLN A 206 -13.54 3.27 -1.07
N ALA A 207 -14.65 3.35 -0.33
CA ALA A 207 -15.60 2.24 -0.17
C ALA A 207 -16.14 1.66 -1.49
N GLY A 208 -16.29 2.50 -2.52
CA GLY A 208 -16.79 2.14 -3.84
C GLY A 208 -15.72 1.90 -4.91
N ALA A 209 -14.43 2.04 -4.58
CA ALA A 209 -13.36 1.77 -5.54
C ALA A 209 -13.49 0.34 -6.11
N GLY A 210 -13.30 0.16 -7.41
CA GLY A 210 -13.42 -1.14 -8.09
C GLY A 210 -14.81 -1.79 -8.06
N ALA A 211 -15.83 -1.11 -7.53
CA ALA A 211 -17.20 -1.64 -7.44
C ALA A 211 -18.01 -1.31 -8.69
N LYS A 212 -19.05 -2.11 -8.95
CA LYS A 212 -20.12 -1.78 -9.90
C LYS A 212 -20.79 -0.46 -9.50
N ASP A 213 -21.29 0.28 -10.48
CA ASP A 213 -21.90 1.60 -10.29
C ASP A 213 -22.92 1.64 -9.12
N GLY A 214 -22.73 2.59 -8.22
CA GLY A 214 -23.59 2.80 -7.04
C GLY A 214 -23.40 1.79 -5.91
N MET A 215 -22.49 0.83 -6.04
CA MET A 215 -22.23 -0.20 -5.04
C MET A 215 -20.97 0.12 -4.22
N ARG A 216 -20.81 -0.59 -3.09
CA ARG A 216 -19.59 -0.57 -2.28
C ARG A 216 -18.87 -1.90 -2.44
N ALA A 217 -17.57 -1.86 -2.71
CA ALA A 217 -16.70 -3.02 -2.64
C ALA A 217 -16.31 -3.34 -1.19
N MET A 218 -16.35 -2.35 -0.28
CA MET A 218 -15.89 -2.51 1.10
C MET A 218 -16.87 -1.92 2.12
N LEU A 219 -17.11 -2.69 3.19
CA LEU A 219 -17.80 -2.23 4.39
C LEU A 219 -16.86 -2.20 5.59
N THR A 220 -16.75 -1.06 6.25
CA THR A 220 -16.02 -0.93 7.52
C THR A 220 -16.72 -1.70 8.64
N LYS A 221 -15.95 -2.36 9.51
CA LYS A 221 -16.50 -3.03 10.71
C LYS A 221 -16.99 -2.02 11.74
N ASP A 222 -16.29 -0.90 11.87
CA ASP A 222 -16.77 0.28 12.58
C ASP A 222 -17.42 1.26 11.59
N ALA A 223 -18.74 1.26 11.57
CA ALA A 223 -19.56 2.02 10.61
C ALA A 223 -19.30 3.53 10.62
N ARG A 224 -18.71 4.09 11.70
CA ARG A 224 -18.33 5.50 11.76
C ARG A 224 -17.28 5.88 10.71
N PHE A 225 -16.53 4.91 10.22
CA PHE A 225 -15.48 5.10 9.20
C PHE A 225 -15.95 4.88 7.77
N GLN A 226 -17.21 4.49 7.55
CA GLN A 226 -17.67 4.09 6.22
C GLN A 226 -17.54 5.18 5.17
N GLU A 227 -17.75 6.44 5.56
CA GLU A 227 -17.59 7.62 4.70
C GLU A 227 -16.19 8.27 4.83
N ILE A 228 -15.35 7.79 5.74
CA ILE A 228 -14.00 8.31 5.98
C ILE A 228 -12.98 7.60 5.09
N ILE A 229 -13.09 6.29 4.91
CA ILE A 229 -12.12 5.50 4.14
C ILE A 229 -11.93 6.05 2.73
N GLY A 230 -10.67 6.30 2.36
CA GLY A 230 -10.28 6.86 1.06
C GLY A 230 -10.63 8.32 0.81
N ASN A 231 -11.28 9.02 1.76
CA ASN A 231 -11.66 10.42 1.64
C ASN A 231 -10.82 11.37 2.50
N THR A 232 -9.80 10.85 3.18
CA THR A 232 -8.90 11.66 4.00
C THR A 232 -7.89 12.42 3.13
N GLU A 233 -7.51 13.60 3.63
CA GLU A 233 -6.55 14.50 2.98
C GLU A 233 -5.17 14.35 3.64
N GLY A 234 -4.16 14.11 2.82
CA GLY A 234 -2.75 14.05 3.25
C GLY A 234 -2.33 12.74 3.92
N ILE A 235 -1.10 12.76 4.45
CA ILE A 235 -0.45 11.60 5.08
C ILE A 235 -0.95 11.46 6.52
N SER A 236 -1.45 10.28 6.89
CA SER A 236 -1.92 10.03 8.25
C SER A 236 -0.76 9.85 9.25
N HIS A 237 -1.06 9.96 10.55
CA HIS A 237 -0.08 9.67 11.61
C HIS A 237 0.45 8.23 11.50
N MET A 238 -0.41 7.27 11.17
CA MET A 238 -0.02 5.87 11.06
C MET A 238 0.80 5.61 9.79
N ASN A 239 0.57 6.33 8.69
CA ASN A 239 1.46 6.28 7.53
C ASN A 239 2.87 6.76 7.90
N LEU A 240 2.98 7.89 8.60
CA LEU A 240 4.28 8.42 9.03
C LEU A 240 4.97 7.48 10.03
N LEU A 241 4.25 6.96 11.01
CA LEU A 241 4.78 5.97 11.94
C LEU A 241 5.29 4.72 11.21
N LEU A 242 4.53 4.22 10.24
CA LEU A 242 4.88 3.04 9.44
C LEU A 242 6.16 3.29 8.63
N VAL A 243 6.22 4.36 7.84
CA VAL A 243 7.42 4.69 7.04
C VAL A 243 8.63 4.93 7.93
N ASN A 244 8.48 5.68 9.02
CA ASN A 244 9.57 5.95 9.95
C ASN A 244 10.05 4.69 10.69
N THR A 245 9.18 3.68 10.85
CA THR A 245 9.56 2.37 11.40
C THR A 245 10.22 1.48 10.35
N MET A 246 9.65 1.39 9.13
CA MET A 246 10.19 0.63 8.00
C MET A 246 11.64 1.01 7.73
N TYR A 247 11.91 2.31 7.67
CA TYR A 247 13.24 2.85 7.42
C TYR A 247 14.06 3.10 8.67
N ASN A 248 13.60 2.69 9.86
CA ASN A 248 14.29 2.91 11.14
C ASN A 248 14.72 4.38 11.36
N CYS A 249 13.91 5.35 10.92
CA CYS A 249 14.17 6.77 11.15
C CYS A 249 14.11 7.08 12.66
N ILE A 250 13.16 6.45 13.37
CA ILE A 250 12.97 6.60 14.82
C ILE A 250 14.24 6.21 15.58
N GLY A 251 14.83 5.05 15.27
CA GLY A 251 16.06 4.60 15.93
C GLY A 251 17.23 5.57 15.78
N ASP A 252 17.39 6.17 14.60
CA ASP A 252 18.45 7.16 14.37
C ASP A 252 18.19 8.47 15.11
N TRP A 253 16.94 8.93 15.14
CA TRP A 253 16.57 10.12 15.90
C TRP A 253 16.74 9.91 17.40
N LEU A 254 16.40 8.72 17.92
CA LEU A 254 16.69 8.36 19.31
C LEU A 254 18.20 8.44 19.60
N ALA A 255 19.04 7.86 18.74
CA ALA A 255 20.49 7.92 18.88
C ALA A 255 21.02 9.37 18.83
N ALA A 256 20.59 10.16 17.83
CA ALA A 256 20.98 11.56 17.69
C ALA A 256 20.53 12.43 18.87
N CYS A 257 19.37 12.12 19.45
CA CYS A 257 18.82 12.80 20.63
C CYS A 257 19.34 12.22 21.95
N SER A 258 20.31 11.30 21.93
CA SER A 258 20.86 10.64 23.13
C SER A 258 19.80 9.95 24.00
N LYS A 259 18.73 9.42 23.39
CA LYS A 259 17.67 8.68 24.07
C LYS A 259 17.97 7.18 24.04
N LYS A 260 17.90 6.52 25.20
CA LYS A 260 18.17 5.07 25.34
C LYS A 260 17.05 4.18 24.80
N SER A 261 15.83 4.68 24.78
CA SER A 261 14.62 3.99 24.32
C SER A 261 13.58 5.02 23.92
N GLU A 262 12.55 4.61 23.18
CA GLU A 262 11.43 5.47 22.77
C GLU A 262 10.64 5.97 24.01
N PRO A 263 10.68 7.29 24.34
CA PRO A 263 9.85 7.84 25.42
C PRO A 263 8.40 8.02 25.01
N CYS A 264 8.11 8.24 23.72
CA CYS A 264 6.77 8.54 23.24
C CYS A 264 5.85 7.33 23.42
N LYS A 265 4.62 7.56 23.90
CA LYS A 265 3.64 6.52 24.23
C LYS A 265 2.49 6.53 23.23
N ASN A 266 1.62 5.53 23.33
CA ASN A 266 0.35 5.48 22.60
C ASN A 266 0.50 5.66 21.08
N PHE A 267 1.47 4.96 20.46
CA PHE A 267 1.84 5.09 19.04
C PHE A 267 2.40 6.46 18.63
N GLY A 268 2.77 7.31 19.59
CA GLY A 268 3.67 8.43 19.34
C GLY A 268 5.10 7.96 19.12
N TYR A 269 5.89 8.78 18.42
CA TYR A 269 7.29 8.46 18.11
C TYR A 269 8.18 9.70 18.20
N THR A 270 9.46 9.50 18.52
CA THR A 270 10.44 10.59 18.59
C THR A 270 10.69 11.13 17.17
N LYS A 271 10.67 12.45 17.00
CA LYS A 271 11.00 13.15 15.76
C LYS A 271 12.47 13.60 15.72
N LYS A 272 12.89 14.09 14.55
CA LYS A 272 14.22 14.69 14.32
C LYS A 272 14.59 15.83 15.28
N ASP A 273 13.61 16.60 15.76
CA ASP A 273 13.79 17.69 16.73
C ASP A 273 13.81 17.23 18.21
N CYS A 274 13.85 15.92 18.44
CA CYS A 274 13.82 15.26 19.74
C CYS A 274 12.50 15.35 20.51
N SER A 275 11.47 16.00 19.97
CA SER A 275 10.10 15.98 20.52
C SER A 275 9.33 14.72 20.08
N CYS A 276 8.13 14.52 20.62
CA CYS A 276 7.25 13.44 20.20
C CYS A 276 6.25 13.92 19.14
N ALA A 277 6.09 13.15 18.07
CA ALA A 277 4.91 13.18 17.23
C ALA A 277 3.79 12.44 17.97
N CYS A 278 2.74 13.14 18.38
CA CYS A 278 1.62 12.54 19.12
C CYS A 278 0.42 12.30 18.22
N PRO A 279 -0.16 11.09 18.22
CA PRO A 279 -1.39 10.84 17.49
C PRO A 279 -2.56 11.59 18.11
N LEU A 280 -3.61 11.80 17.32
CA LEU A 280 -4.88 12.34 17.79
C LEU A 280 -5.41 11.52 18.99
N GLY A 281 -6.04 12.20 19.94
CA GLY A 281 -6.56 11.58 21.16
C GLY A 281 -5.54 11.40 22.28
N THR A 282 -4.31 11.89 22.10
CA THR A 282 -3.27 11.88 23.13
C THR A 282 -2.79 13.27 23.48
N SER A 283 -2.32 13.44 24.71
CA SER A 283 -1.72 14.68 25.20
C SER A 283 -0.53 14.42 26.11
N GLY A 284 0.15 15.50 26.53
CA GLY A 284 1.41 15.43 27.27
C GLY A 284 2.63 15.52 26.33
N LYS A 285 3.82 15.68 26.93
CA LYS A 285 5.06 15.90 26.17
C LYS A 285 5.50 14.64 25.42
N ASN A 286 5.16 13.48 25.97
CA ASN A 286 5.50 12.16 25.46
C ASN A 286 4.25 11.39 25.01
N CYS A 287 3.13 12.08 24.74
CA CYS A 287 1.85 11.46 24.38
C CYS A 287 1.35 10.47 25.45
N GLU A 288 1.75 10.68 26.71
CA GLU A 288 1.54 9.75 27.82
C GLU A 288 0.08 9.67 28.29
N ASN A 289 -0.69 10.74 28.08
CA ASN A 289 -2.10 10.78 28.46
C ASN A 289 -2.94 10.33 27.26
N LEU A 290 -3.77 9.32 27.48
CA LEU A 290 -4.76 8.86 26.50
C LEU A 290 -6.10 9.52 26.84
N ASP A 291 -6.40 10.62 26.14
CA ASP A 291 -7.64 11.37 26.33
C ASP A 291 -8.83 10.67 25.64
N MET A 292 -8.55 9.98 24.52
CA MET A 292 -9.48 9.14 23.77
C MET A 292 -8.70 8.24 22.80
N SER A 293 -9.34 7.19 22.27
CA SER A 293 -8.70 6.36 21.26
C SER A 293 -8.40 7.17 19.98
N TYR A 294 -7.38 6.77 19.22
CA TYR A 294 -7.05 7.40 17.94
C TYR A 294 -8.25 7.47 16.99
N ASN A 295 -9.00 6.36 16.91
CA ASN A 295 -10.19 6.25 16.06
C ASN A 295 -11.31 7.19 16.54
N ASP A 296 -11.57 7.29 17.84
CA ASP A 296 -12.60 8.21 18.35
C ASP A 296 -12.21 9.68 18.12
N ALA A 297 -10.92 10.00 18.29
CA ALA A 297 -10.40 11.33 18.01
C ALA A 297 -10.50 11.69 16.52
N LEU A 298 -10.24 10.72 15.65
CA LEU A 298 -10.35 10.85 14.21
C LEU A 298 -11.79 11.12 13.78
N VAL A 299 -12.76 10.34 14.26
CA VAL A 299 -14.19 10.56 14.02
C VAL A 299 -14.60 11.94 14.52
N LYS A 300 -14.21 12.33 15.74
CA LYS A 300 -14.51 13.65 16.30
C LYS A 300 -13.95 14.80 15.45
N LYS A 301 -12.76 14.63 14.86
CA LYS A 301 -12.11 15.65 14.03
C LYS A 301 -12.75 15.76 12.64
N ILE A 302 -13.02 14.63 12.00
CA ILE A 302 -13.39 14.58 10.57
C ILE A 302 -14.91 14.56 10.38
N ALA A 303 -15.64 13.91 11.28
CA ALA A 303 -17.08 13.76 11.20
C ALA A 303 -17.74 13.94 12.57
N PRO A 304 -17.76 15.17 13.12
CA PRO A 304 -18.27 15.46 14.47
C PRO A 304 -19.76 15.09 14.64
N ILE A 305 -20.51 14.94 13.55
CA ILE A 305 -21.89 14.44 13.59
C ILE A 305 -22.00 12.95 13.95
N TYR A 306 -20.91 12.18 13.82
CA TYR A 306 -20.83 10.77 14.17
C TYR A 306 -20.04 10.52 15.47
N SER A 307 -19.60 11.56 16.17
CA SER A 307 -18.98 11.39 17.49
C SER A 307 -20.07 11.16 18.54
N ILE A 308 -19.97 10.03 19.27
CA ILE A 308 -20.82 9.66 20.40
C ILE A 308 -20.22 10.22 21.69
#